data_AF-A0A7R7IEC6-F1
#
_entry.id   AF-A0A7R7IEC6-F1
#
_cell.length_a   1.000
_cell.length_b   1.000
_cell.length_c   1.000
_cell.angle_alpha   90.00
_cell.angle_beta   90.00
_cell.angle_gamma   90.00
#
_symmetry.space_group_name_H-M   'P 1'
#
loop_
_entity.id
_entity.type
_entity.pdbx_description
1 polymer ?
#
loop_
_entity_poly.entity_id
_entity_poly.type
_entity_poly.pdbx_seq_one_letter_code
_entity_poly.pdbx_strand_id
1 'polypeptide(L)'
;MNINNFAERLIIARKEKGYTQEELALRLGVTPQAISKWERNNSYPDIELLCSIANVLDSSLDYLLNIQLKSSQMTDDINELKKQQLLQSALSDPLLLEIGTSLVELMIEENQNQFKHLHTVKEHLAEQYGIILPLVRIRDVDSIGEYEYRFYSYDKLIGSGTLTPFINYEEEKEDAIRVIMEHFEKVAYENYSKIINKEIVSNLITSLRLDYPAVVEGVIPEKISLLTLVQILSKLVENRTSIRNLIKIIEIIENEIDKTSDYDAIVSIIEDYLK
;
A
#
# COMPACT_ATOMS: atom_id res chain seq x y z
N MET A 1 -19.62 5.33 -9.21
CA MET A 1 -20.97 4.85 -9.59
C MET A 1 -21.87 6.05 -9.81
N ASN A 2 -22.48 6.21 -10.98
CA ASN A 2 -23.36 7.35 -11.27
C ASN A 2 -24.77 7.02 -10.76
N ILE A 3 -24.95 7.13 -9.44
CA ILE A 3 -26.15 6.67 -8.68
C ILE A 3 -27.41 7.47 -9.04
N ASN A 4 -27.27 8.60 -9.76
CA ASN A 4 -28.34 9.52 -10.12
C ASN A 4 -29.45 8.96 -11.04
N ASN A 5 -29.37 7.71 -11.50
CA ASN A 5 -30.31 7.14 -12.48
C ASN A 5 -31.26 6.06 -11.91
N PHE A 6 -31.09 5.64 -10.64
CA PHE A 6 -31.94 4.60 -10.05
C PHE A 6 -33.41 5.04 -9.93
N ALA A 7 -33.66 6.24 -9.39
CA ALA A 7 -35.00 6.77 -9.20
C ALA A 7 -35.78 6.90 -10.51
N GLU A 8 -35.12 7.39 -11.57
CA GLU A 8 -35.74 7.55 -12.90
C GLU A 8 -36.16 6.20 -13.47
N ARG A 9 -35.29 5.19 -13.41
CA ARG A 9 -35.59 3.84 -13.91
C ARG A 9 -36.64 3.13 -13.09
N LEU A 10 -36.65 3.34 -11.77
CA LEU A 10 -37.70 2.84 -10.89
C LEU A 10 -39.08 3.41 -11.27
N ILE A 11 -39.15 4.73 -11.53
CA ILE A 11 -40.39 5.39 -11.99
C ILE A 11 -40.85 4.80 -13.33
N ILE A 12 -39.93 4.62 -14.28
CA ILE A 12 -40.23 4.09 -15.61
C ILE A 12 -40.78 2.66 -15.49
N ALA A 13 -40.02 1.76 -14.85
CA ALA A 13 -40.40 0.36 -14.72
C ALA A 13 -41.73 0.17 -13.97
N ARG A 14 -41.96 0.96 -12.91
CA ARG A 14 -43.24 0.95 -12.19
C ARG A 14 -44.41 1.35 -13.09
N LYS A 15 -44.24 2.43 -13.87
CA LYS A 15 -45.29 2.92 -14.79
C LYS A 15 -45.53 1.96 -15.95
N GLU A 16 -44.51 1.30 -16.47
CA GLU A 16 -44.65 0.27 -17.51
C GLU A 16 -45.48 -0.93 -17.03
N LYS A 17 -45.37 -1.29 -15.74
CA LYS A 17 -46.24 -2.30 -15.12
C LYS A 17 -47.62 -1.76 -14.68
N GLY A 18 -47.88 -0.46 -14.87
CA GLY A 18 -49.14 0.17 -14.53
C GLY A 18 -49.38 0.33 -13.03
N TYR A 19 -48.35 0.20 -12.18
CA TYR A 19 -48.53 0.27 -10.74
C TYR A 19 -48.56 1.71 -10.21
N THR A 20 -49.44 1.99 -9.26
CA THR A 20 -49.32 3.18 -8.39
C THR A 20 -48.17 3.03 -7.38
N GLN A 21 -47.76 4.11 -6.71
CA GLN A 21 -46.76 4.02 -5.65
C GLN A 21 -47.26 3.13 -4.50
N GLU A 22 -48.56 3.20 -4.22
CA GLU A 22 -49.26 2.40 -3.23
C GLU A 22 -49.27 0.90 -3.59
N GLU A 23 -49.55 0.58 -4.86
CA GLU A 23 -49.56 -0.80 -5.35
C GLU A 23 -48.17 -1.43 -5.37
N LEU A 24 -47.14 -0.66 -5.76
CA LEU A 24 -45.75 -1.13 -5.70
C LEU A 24 -45.31 -1.34 -4.24
N ALA A 25 -45.66 -0.42 -3.35
CA ALA A 25 -45.36 -0.53 -1.93
C ALA A 25 -45.98 -1.79 -1.30
N LEU A 26 -47.26 -2.06 -1.63
CA LEU A 26 -47.98 -3.25 -1.16
C LEU A 26 -47.29 -4.54 -1.63
N ARG A 27 -46.85 -4.61 -2.90
CA ARG A 27 -46.18 -5.78 -3.47
C ARG A 27 -44.80 -6.03 -2.87
N LEU A 28 -44.12 -4.98 -2.41
CA LEU A 28 -42.78 -5.05 -1.82
C LEU A 28 -42.79 -5.13 -0.29
N GLY A 29 -43.96 -5.06 0.36
CA GLY A 29 -44.06 -5.06 1.82
C GLY A 29 -43.49 -3.80 2.48
N VAL A 30 -43.47 -2.66 1.77
CA VAL A 30 -42.97 -1.38 2.27
C VAL A 30 -44.07 -0.33 2.29
N THR A 31 -43.79 0.85 2.85
CA THR A 31 -44.75 1.95 2.87
C THR A 31 -44.72 2.77 1.56
N PRO A 32 -45.84 3.36 1.10
CA PRO A 32 -45.86 4.24 -0.07
C PRO A 32 -44.88 5.42 0.05
N GLN A 33 -44.65 5.90 1.28
CA GLN A 33 -43.66 6.94 1.57
C GLN A 33 -42.22 6.50 1.25
N ALA A 34 -41.89 5.21 1.43
CA ALA A 34 -40.59 4.67 1.05
C ALA A 34 -40.37 4.74 -0.46
N ILE A 35 -41.35 4.27 -1.25
CA ILE A 35 -41.33 4.37 -2.72
C ILE A 35 -41.19 5.83 -3.17
N SER A 36 -41.98 6.74 -2.58
CA SER A 36 -41.92 8.18 -2.88
C SER A 36 -40.56 8.80 -2.58
N LYS A 37 -39.84 8.32 -1.55
CA LYS A 37 -38.49 8.81 -1.26
C LYS A 37 -37.46 8.26 -2.26
N TRP A 38 -37.58 6.99 -2.67
CA TRP A 38 -36.72 6.38 -3.67
C TRP A 38 -36.87 7.07 -5.03
N GLU A 39 -38.10 7.29 -5.47
CA GLU A 39 -38.40 7.97 -6.74
C GLU A 39 -37.99 9.45 -6.77
N ARG A 40 -37.75 10.06 -5.61
CA ARG A 40 -37.27 11.45 -5.49
C ARG A 40 -35.78 11.56 -5.14
N ASN A 41 -35.03 10.47 -5.19
CA ASN A 41 -33.62 10.40 -4.78
C ASN A 41 -33.36 10.84 -3.32
N ASN A 42 -34.37 10.80 -2.44
CA ASN A 42 -34.22 11.22 -1.04
C ASN A 42 -33.74 10.09 -0.12
N SER A 43 -33.84 8.84 -0.56
CA SER A 43 -33.27 7.66 0.10
C SER A 43 -33.19 6.52 -0.91
N TYR A 44 -32.54 5.41 -0.55
CA TYR A 44 -32.44 4.21 -1.37
C TYR A 44 -33.08 3.01 -0.68
N PRO A 45 -33.58 2.02 -1.43
CA PRO A 45 -33.93 0.72 -0.86
C PRO A 45 -32.67 0.03 -0.35
N ASP A 46 -32.82 -0.84 0.64
CA ASP A 46 -31.72 -1.71 1.07
C ASP A 46 -31.41 -2.78 0.01
N ILE A 47 -30.27 -3.45 0.20
CA ILE A 47 -29.76 -4.44 -0.76
C ILE A 47 -30.67 -5.66 -0.89
N GLU A 48 -31.43 -6.01 0.14
CA GLU A 48 -32.36 -7.15 0.13
C GLU A 48 -33.62 -6.84 -0.70
N LEU A 49 -34.11 -5.59 -0.61
CA LEU A 49 -35.25 -5.10 -1.38
C LEU A 49 -34.91 -4.90 -2.86
N LEU A 50 -33.65 -4.64 -3.23
CA LEU A 50 -33.25 -4.45 -4.63
C LEU A 50 -33.62 -5.64 -5.52
N CYS A 51 -33.34 -6.87 -5.07
CA CYS A 51 -33.72 -8.08 -5.80
C CYS A 51 -35.23 -8.24 -5.90
N SER A 52 -35.95 -7.90 -4.83
CA SER A 52 -37.41 -7.95 -4.78
C SER A 52 -38.05 -6.93 -5.74
N ILE A 53 -37.49 -5.72 -5.80
CA ILE A 53 -37.89 -4.66 -6.74
C ILE A 53 -37.72 -5.12 -8.18
N ALA A 54 -36.55 -5.67 -8.51
CA ALA A 54 -36.26 -6.22 -9.84
C ALA A 54 -37.30 -7.27 -10.25
N ASN A 55 -37.60 -8.22 -9.35
CA ASN A 55 -38.58 -9.28 -9.58
C ASN A 55 -40.02 -8.76 -9.75
N VAL A 56 -40.49 -7.87 -8.88
CA VAL A 56 -41.86 -7.32 -8.94
C VAL A 56 -42.08 -6.47 -10.20
N LEU A 57 -41.03 -5.79 -10.65
CA LEU A 57 -41.07 -4.96 -11.85
C LEU A 57 -40.71 -5.72 -13.13
N ASP A 58 -40.35 -7.01 -13.04
CA ASP A 58 -39.92 -7.85 -14.18
C ASP A 58 -38.79 -7.17 -14.99
N SER A 59 -37.82 -6.65 -14.25
CA SER A 59 -36.67 -5.93 -14.78
C SER A 59 -35.40 -6.50 -14.16
N SER A 60 -34.26 -6.40 -14.86
CA SER A 60 -32.99 -6.80 -14.25
C SER A 60 -32.52 -5.75 -13.25
N LEU A 61 -31.79 -6.20 -12.23
CA LEU A 61 -31.11 -5.29 -11.31
C LEU A 61 -30.09 -4.42 -12.08
N ASP A 62 -29.48 -4.98 -13.13
CA ASP A 62 -28.59 -4.24 -14.03
C ASP A 62 -29.29 -3.07 -14.70
N TYR A 63 -30.52 -3.28 -15.18
CA TYR A 63 -31.33 -2.20 -15.73
C TYR A 63 -31.59 -1.14 -14.66
N LEU A 64 -32.13 -1.52 -13.49
CA LEU A 64 -32.49 -0.58 -12.42
C LEU A 64 -31.30 0.25 -11.92
N LEU A 65 -30.13 -0.37 -11.77
CA LEU A 65 -28.90 0.29 -11.31
C LEU A 65 -28.11 0.95 -12.46
N ASN A 66 -28.61 0.89 -13.70
CA ASN A 66 -27.91 1.35 -14.89
C ASN A 66 -26.50 0.73 -15.05
N ILE A 67 -26.37 -0.54 -14.66
CA ILE A 67 -25.17 -1.35 -14.90
C ILE A 67 -25.22 -1.74 -16.38
N GLN A 68 -24.49 -0.98 -17.21
CA GLN A 68 -24.32 -1.34 -18.60
C GLN A 68 -23.36 -2.53 -18.67
N LEU A 69 -23.90 -3.75 -18.79
CA LEU A 69 -23.13 -4.90 -19.25
C LEU A 69 -22.81 -4.68 -20.73
N LYS A 70 -21.78 -3.89 -21.03
CA LYS A 70 -21.29 -3.70 -22.40
C LYS A 70 -20.46 -4.91 -22.77
N SER A 71 -21.03 -5.80 -23.58
CA SER A 71 -20.34 -6.93 -24.21
C SER A 71 -19.17 -6.53 -25.13
N SER A 72 -18.95 -5.23 -25.38
CA SER A 72 -17.88 -4.69 -26.20
C SER A 72 -16.77 -3.95 -25.44
N GLN A 73 -16.75 -3.98 -24.08
CA GLN A 73 -15.71 -3.33 -23.26
C GLN A 73 -14.53 -4.24 -22.84
N MET A 74 -14.64 -5.57 -23.00
CA MET A 74 -13.61 -6.49 -22.52
C MET A 74 -12.23 -6.25 -23.15
N THR A 75 -12.14 -5.83 -24.42
CA THR A 75 -10.85 -5.61 -25.08
C THR A 75 -10.11 -4.39 -24.56
N ASP A 76 -10.82 -3.31 -24.23
CA ASP A 76 -10.20 -2.08 -23.73
C ASP A 76 -9.80 -2.23 -22.26
N ASP A 77 -10.63 -2.89 -21.44
CA ASP A 77 -10.31 -3.19 -20.04
C ASP A 77 -9.14 -4.19 -19.94
N ILE A 78 -9.07 -5.22 -20.80
CA ILE A 78 -7.92 -6.13 -20.86
C ILE A 78 -6.66 -5.39 -21.32
N ASN A 79 -6.76 -4.50 -22.30
CA ASN A 79 -5.61 -3.72 -22.76
C ASN A 79 -5.13 -2.72 -21.70
N GLU A 80 -6.04 -2.12 -20.95
CA GLU A 80 -5.72 -1.21 -19.86
C GLU A 80 -5.11 -1.96 -18.67
N LEU A 81 -5.64 -3.13 -18.30
CA LEU A 81 -5.05 -4.02 -17.29
C LEU A 81 -3.67 -4.53 -17.72
N LYS A 82 -3.50 -4.96 -18.97
CA LYS A 82 -2.19 -5.36 -19.52
C LYS A 82 -1.22 -4.19 -19.55
N LYS A 83 -1.69 -2.98 -19.87
CA LYS A 83 -0.87 -1.77 -19.84
C LYS A 83 -0.45 -1.41 -18.41
N GLN A 84 -1.34 -1.54 -17.43
CA GLN A 84 -1.01 -1.36 -16.02
C GLN A 84 -0.02 -2.41 -15.53
N GLN A 85 -0.20 -3.68 -15.87
CA GLN A 85 0.77 -4.74 -15.58
C GLN A 85 2.12 -4.49 -16.25
N LEU A 86 2.14 -4.05 -17.51
CA LEU A 86 3.36 -3.70 -18.23
C LEU A 86 4.09 -2.55 -17.51
N LEU A 87 3.37 -1.49 -17.14
CA LEU A 87 3.94 -0.36 -16.38
C LEU A 87 4.47 -0.81 -15.03
N GLN A 88 3.76 -1.69 -14.31
CA GLN A 88 4.24 -2.25 -13.04
C GLN A 88 5.44 -3.17 -13.21
N SER A 89 5.56 -3.89 -14.33
CA SER A 89 6.72 -4.73 -14.64
C SER A 89 7.92 -3.95 -15.15
N ALA A 90 7.70 -2.74 -15.66
CA ALA A 90 8.75 -1.84 -16.14
C ALA A 90 9.45 -1.08 -15.00
N LEU A 91 8.86 -1.07 -13.80
CA LEU A 91 9.42 -0.44 -12.62
C LEU A 91 10.10 -1.48 -11.74
N SER A 92 11.33 -1.21 -11.34
CA SER A 92 12.05 -2.00 -10.36
C SER A 92 11.42 -1.83 -8.97
N ASP A 93 11.25 -2.92 -8.25
CA ASP A 93 10.69 -2.90 -6.89
C ASP A 93 11.74 -2.35 -5.90
N PRO A 94 11.39 -1.40 -5.01
CA PRO A 94 12.35 -0.85 -4.05
C PRO A 94 13.01 -1.90 -3.17
N LEU A 95 12.25 -2.95 -2.82
CA LEU A 95 12.73 -4.17 -2.16
C LEU A 95 12.04 -5.40 -2.77
N LEU A 96 12.85 -6.37 -3.16
CA LEU A 96 12.41 -7.65 -3.73
C LEU A 96 13.14 -8.81 -3.06
N LEU A 97 12.39 -9.82 -2.65
CA LEU A 97 12.86 -11.12 -2.18
C LEU A 97 12.55 -12.16 -3.27
N GLU A 98 13.60 -12.64 -3.93
CA GLU A 98 13.51 -13.80 -4.82
C GLU A 98 13.78 -15.08 -4.05
N ILE A 99 12.97 -16.12 -4.29
CA ILE A 99 13.07 -17.40 -3.61
C ILE A 99 13.11 -18.56 -4.61
N GLY A 100 13.88 -19.59 -4.30
CA GLY A 100 13.85 -20.87 -5.00
C GLY A 100 12.56 -21.63 -4.75
N THR A 101 12.27 -22.58 -5.64
CA THR A 101 11.02 -23.36 -5.66
C THR A 101 10.71 -24.05 -4.33
N SER A 102 11.74 -24.55 -3.63
CA SER A 102 11.56 -25.27 -2.36
C SER A 102 11.32 -24.36 -1.16
N LEU A 103 11.45 -23.03 -1.33
CA LEU A 103 11.12 -22.04 -0.29
C LEU A 103 9.73 -21.42 -0.47
N VAL A 104 9.03 -21.72 -1.57
CA VAL A 104 7.69 -21.17 -1.85
C VAL A 104 6.70 -21.52 -0.74
N GLU A 105 6.76 -22.75 -0.23
CA GLU A 105 5.88 -23.20 0.85
C GLU A 105 6.05 -22.36 2.12
N LEU A 106 7.28 -21.94 2.45
CA LEU A 106 7.56 -21.05 3.58
C LEU A 106 6.89 -19.69 3.41
N MET A 107 6.92 -19.14 2.18
CA MET A 107 6.30 -17.84 1.91
C MET A 107 4.77 -17.92 1.87
N ILE A 108 4.20 -19.06 1.47
CA ILE A 108 2.76 -19.32 1.60
C ILE A 108 2.35 -19.33 3.07
N GLU A 109 3.10 -20.03 3.91
CA GLU A 109 2.84 -20.08 5.35
C GLU A 109 2.98 -18.71 6.01
N GLU A 110 4.03 -17.97 5.66
CA GLU A 110 4.22 -16.59 6.13
C GLU A 110 3.03 -15.69 5.73
N ASN A 111 2.53 -15.83 4.50
CA ASN A 111 1.35 -15.09 4.03
C ASN A 111 0.06 -15.49 4.78
N GLN A 112 -0.12 -16.78 5.09
CA GLN A 112 -1.25 -17.23 5.94
C GLN A 112 -1.19 -16.60 7.33
N ASN A 113 0.03 -16.41 7.85
CA ASN A 113 0.31 -15.69 9.09
C ASN A 113 0.40 -14.16 8.92
N GLN A 114 -0.16 -13.62 7.83
CA GLN A 114 -0.23 -12.17 7.55
C GLN A 114 1.15 -11.47 7.56
N PHE A 115 2.21 -12.17 7.17
CA PHE A 115 3.58 -11.68 7.17
C PHE A 115 4.07 -11.21 8.55
N LYS A 116 3.71 -11.97 9.61
CA LYS A 116 4.07 -11.68 11.00
C LYS A 116 5.57 -11.41 11.18
N HIS A 117 6.45 -12.25 10.64
CA HIS A 117 7.89 -12.10 10.84
C HIS A 117 8.44 -10.87 10.11
N LEU A 118 7.95 -10.60 8.89
CA LEU A 118 8.29 -9.37 8.18
C LEU A 118 7.79 -8.13 8.93
N HIS A 119 6.62 -8.19 9.59
CA HIS A 119 6.14 -7.10 10.43
C HIS A 119 7.08 -6.86 11.62
N THR A 120 7.49 -7.91 12.31
CA THR A 120 8.46 -7.82 13.42
C THR A 120 9.78 -7.18 12.97
N VAL A 121 10.31 -7.55 11.80
CA VAL A 121 11.50 -6.91 11.23
C VAL A 121 11.28 -5.41 10.98
N LYS A 122 10.13 -5.03 10.42
CA LYS A 122 9.79 -3.62 10.17
C LYS A 122 9.66 -2.81 11.46
N GLU A 123 8.99 -3.37 12.47
CA GLU A 123 8.86 -2.75 13.78
C GLU A 123 10.24 -2.54 14.42
N HIS A 124 11.07 -3.58 14.46
CA HIS A 124 12.40 -3.49 15.05
C HIS A 124 13.28 -2.44 14.35
N LEU A 125 13.32 -2.43 13.01
CA LEU A 125 14.08 -1.42 12.25
C LEU A 125 13.57 0.01 12.48
N ALA A 126 12.26 0.20 12.58
CA ALA A 126 11.66 1.49 12.85
C ALA A 126 11.96 1.97 14.28
N GLU A 127 11.81 1.10 15.28
CA GLU A 127 12.01 1.41 16.69
C GLU A 127 13.47 1.69 17.04
N GLN A 128 14.40 0.89 16.51
CA GLN A 128 15.82 1.02 16.84
C GLN A 128 16.49 2.14 16.02
N TYR A 129 16.19 2.22 14.72
CA TYR A 129 16.98 3.02 13.79
C TYR A 129 16.19 4.14 13.11
N GLY A 130 14.85 4.19 13.28
CA GLY A 130 13.98 5.08 12.51
C GLY A 130 13.87 4.69 11.04
N ILE A 131 14.16 3.42 10.72
CA ILE A 131 14.17 2.90 9.35
C ILE A 131 12.76 2.44 8.98
N ILE A 132 12.20 3.01 7.91
CA ILE A 132 10.91 2.60 7.36
C ILE A 132 11.15 1.87 6.05
N LEU A 133 10.87 0.56 6.04
CA LEU A 133 11.00 -0.22 4.82
C LEU A 133 9.84 0.05 3.86
N PRO A 134 10.10 0.17 2.54
CA PRO A 134 9.05 0.18 1.54
C PRO A 134 8.35 -1.19 1.47
N LEU A 135 7.36 -1.31 0.57
CA LEU A 135 6.76 -2.59 0.25
C LEU A 135 7.84 -3.58 -0.22
N VAL A 136 7.85 -4.78 0.36
CA VAL A 136 8.73 -5.88 -0.02
C VAL A 136 7.94 -6.80 -0.93
N ARG A 137 8.33 -6.89 -2.21
CA ARG A 137 7.77 -7.91 -3.11
C ARG A 137 8.47 -9.24 -2.90
N ILE A 138 7.72 -10.32 -3.02
CA ILE A 138 8.25 -11.69 -2.99
C ILE A 138 7.96 -12.31 -4.36
N ARG A 139 8.95 -12.97 -4.95
CA ARG A 139 8.81 -13.67 -6.24
C ARG A 139 9.53 -15.01 -6.18
N ASP A 140 8.90 -16.05 -6.69
CA ASP A 140 9.57 -17.30 -6.98
C ASP A 140 10.33 -17.21 -8.31
N VAL A 141 11.50 -17.83 -8.35
CA VAL A 141 12.39 -17.79 -9.52
C VAL A 141 12.99 -19.18 -9.76
N ASP A 142 12.61 -19.79 -10.88
CA ASP A 142 13.12 -21.12 -11.27
C ASP A 142 14.62 -21.13 -11.61
N SER A 143 15.22 -19.97 -11.91
CA SER A 143 16.62 -19.85 -12.32
C SER A 143 17.63 -19.80 -11.18
N ILE A 144 17.20 -19.88 -9.91
CA ILE A 144 18.08 -19.90 -8.73
C ILE A 144 18.01 -21.27 -8.03
N GLY A 145 18.93 -21.54 -7.11
CA GLY A 145 18.94 -22.83 -6.39
C GLY A 145 17.63 -23.05 -5.63
N GLU A 146 17.19 -24.31 -5.52
CA GLU A 146 15.89 -24.69 -4.91
C GLU A 146 15.67 -24.09 -3.50
N TYR A 147 16.72 -24.03 -2.70
CA TYR A 147 16.73 -23.48 -1.34
C TYR A 147 17.44 -22.12 -1.24
N GLU A 148 17.71 -21.48 -2.38
CA GLU A 148 18.36 -20.18 -2.45
C GLU A 148 17.33 -19.06 -2.29
N TYR A 149 17.72 -17.97 -1.65
CA TYR A 149 16.97 -16.73 -1.62
C TYR A 149 17.90 -15.54 -1.88
N ARG A 150 17.35 -14.48 -2.48
CA ARG A 150 18.08 -13.28 -2.85
C ARG A 150 17.28 -12.03 -2.52
N PHE A 151 17.94 -11.03 -1.96
CA PHE A 151 17.38 -9.73 -1.68
C PHE A 151 17.91 -8.72 -2.70
N TYR A 152 17.00 -7.99 -3.30
CA TYR A 152 17.28 -6.91 -4.22
C TYR A 152 16.73 -5.61 -3.67
N SER A 153 17.47 -4.53 -3.91
CA SER A 153 16.92 -3.18 -3.87
C SER A 153 16.96 -2.61 -5.27
N TYR A 154 15.77 -2.29 -5.81
CA TYR A 154 15.60 -2.10 -7.24
C TYR A 154 16.16 -3.32 -7.98
N ASP A 155 17.05 -3.13 -8.96
CA ASP A 155 17.65 -4.25 -9.71
C ASP A 155 19.02 -4.70 -9.16
N LYS A 156 19.41 -4.20 -7.98
CA LYS A 156 20.72 -4.50 -7.39
C LYS A 156 20.59 -5.57 -6.31
N LEU A 157 21.29 -6.69 -6.49
CA LEU A 157 21.47 -7.69 -5.46
C LEU A 157 22.19 -7.05 -4.24
N ILE A 158 21.53 -7.08 -3.09
CA ILE A 158 22.04 -6.53 -1.82
C ILE A 158 22.35 -7.62 -0.79
N GLY A 159 21.84 -8.84 -0.98
CA GLY A 159 22.17 -10.00 -0.16
C GLY A 159 21.60 -11.28 -0.76
N SER A 160 22.15 -12.43 -0.36
CA SER A 160 21.66 -13.74 -0.80
C SER A 160 22.08 -14.80 0.20
N GLY A 161 21.29 -15.86 0.31
CA GLY A 161 21.63 -17.01 1.14
C GLY A 161 21.04 -18.29 0.58
N THR A 162 21.37 -19.39 1.23
CA THR A 162 20.81 -20.71 0.92
C THR A 162 20.46 -21.37 2.23
N LEU A 163 19.24 -21.88 2.34
CA LEU A 163 18.86 -22.73 3.45
C LEU A 163 19.39 -24.14 3.21
N THR A 164 19.91 -24.79 4.25
CA THR A 164 20.28 -26.19 4.16
C THR A 164 19.02 -27.05 4.03
N PRO A 165 18.95 -28.00 3.07
CA PRO A 165 17.73 -28.78 2.81
C PRO A 165 17.36 -29.71 3.98
N PHE A 166 16.42 -29.33 4.84
CA PHE A 166 15.68 -30.21 5.75
C PHE A 166 14.48 -29.44 6.30
N ILE A 167 13.29 -29.63 5.74
CA ILE A 167 12.06 -29.14 6.36
C ILE A 167 10.99 -30.21 6.22
N ASN A 168 10.94 -31.13 7.19
CA ASN A 168 9.93 -32.20 7.22
C ASN A 168 8.85 -31.95 8.29
N TYR A 169 8.95 -30.85 9.07
CA TYR A 169 8.03 -30.52 10.17
C TYR A 169 7.69 -29.02 10.25
N GLU A 170 6.53 -28.65 10.82
CA GLU A 170 6.09 -27.25 10.96
C GLU A 170 7.03 -26.39 11.82
N GLU A 171 7.55 -26.93 12.94
CA GLU A 171 8.53 -26.19 13.77
C GLU A 171 9.81 -25.82 13.00
N GLU A 172 10.21 -26.64 12.01
CA GLU A 172 11.37 -26.36 11.16
C GLU A 172 11.09 -25.27 10.12
N LYS A 173 9.82 -25.06 9.75
CA LYS A 173 9.41 -24.00 8.80
C LYS A 173 9.48 -22.62 9.44
N GLU A 174 8.98 -22.47 10.67
CA GLU A 174 9.03 -21.20 11.39
C GLU A 174 10.49 -20.76 11.61
N ASP A 175 11.37 -21.68 12.01
CA ASP A 175 12.79 -21.40 12.15
C ASP A 175 13.46 -21.01 10.82
N ALA A 176 13.10 -21.68 9.72
CA ALA A 176 13.60 -21.34 8.38
C ALA A 176 13.16 -19.92 7.95
N ILE A 177 11.91 -19.56 8.17
CA ILE A 177 11.39 -18.20 7.91
C ILE A 177 12.17 -17.20 8.76
N ARG A 178 12.33 -17.46 10.06
CA ARG A 178 13.08 -16.60 10.98
C ARG A 178 14.51 -16.37 10.51
N VAL A 179 15.22 -17.41 10.07
CA VAL A 179 16.59 -17.26 9.51
C VAL A 179 16.61 -16.36 8.28
N ILE A 180 15.65 -16.51 7.35
CA ILE A 180 15.54 -15.62 6.18
C ILE A 180 15.28 -14.18 6.63
N MET A 181 14.38 -13.98 7.59
CA MET A 181 13.98 -12.65 8.07
C MET A 181 15.07 -11.95 8.88
N GLU A 182 15.79 -12.66 9.74
CA GLU A 182 16.96 -12.13 10.46
C GLU A 182 18.06 -11.69 9.46
N HIS A 183 18.27 -12.48 8.40
CA HIS A 183 19.21 -12.09 7.35
C HIS A 183 18.68 -10.89 6.53
N PHE A 184 17.39 -10.88 6.19
CA PHE A 184 16.76 -9.76 5.48
C PHE A 184 16.90 -8.46 6.27
N GLU A 185 16.64 -8.49 7.57
CA GLU A 185 16.79 -7.35 8.45
C GLU A 185 18.21 -6.78 8.42
N LYS A 186 19.21 -7.66 8.61
CA LYS A 186 20.62 -7.27 8.56
C LYS A 186 20.98 -6.63 7.22
N VAL A 187 20.59 -7.27 6.11
CA VAL A 187 20.87 -6.78 4.75
C VAL A 187 20.18 -5.45 4.47
N ALA A 188 18.93 -5.30 4.91
CA ALA A 188 18.15 -4.08 4.77
C ALA A 188 18.77 -2.92 5.57
N TYR A 189 19.14 -3.16 6.83
CA TYR A 189 19.86 -2.19 7.66
C TYR A 189 21.17 -1.75 7.02
N GLU A 190 22.01 -2.71 6.62
CA GLU A 190 23.33 -2.43 6.07
C GLU A 190 23.29 -1.63 4.76
N ASN A 191 22.22 -1.82 3.97
CA ASN A 191 22.02 -1.19 2.67
C ASN A 191 20.96 -0.08 2.65
N TYR A 192 20.46 0.36 3.81
CA TYR A 192 19.31 1.28 3.85
C TYR A 192 19.56 2.62 3.15
N SER A 193 20.80 3.11 3.11
CA SER A 193 21.18 4.31 2.34
C SER A 193 20.86 4.20 0.84
N LYS A 194 20.76 2.99 0.30
CA LYS A 194 20.39 2.72 -1.10
C LYS A 194 18.89 2.43 -1.28
N ILE A 195 18.19 2.11 -0.20
CA ILE A 195 16.76 1.75 -0.17
C ILE A 195 15.91 3.00 0.06
N ILE A 196 16.34 3.88 0.96
CA ILE A 196 15.64 5.12 1.29
C ILE A 196 15.44 5.95 0.02
N ASN A 197 14.21 6.42 -0.16
CA ASN A 197 13.82 7.18 -1.33
C ASN A 197 12.91 8.36 -0.96
N LYS A 198 12.60 9.17 -1.95
CA LYS A 198 11.80 10.38 -1.77
C LYS A 198 10.39 10.08 -1.24
N GLU A 199 9.80 8.96 -1.60
CA GLU A 199 8.46 8.56 -1.16
C GLU A 199 8.44 8.23 0.33
N ILE A 200 9.41 7.45 0.81
CA ILE A 200 9.55 7.11 2.23
C ILE A 200 9.71 8.37 3.06
N VAL A 201 10.62 9.27 2.66
CA VAL A 201 10.85 10.52 3.39
C VAL A 201 9.63 11.46 3.32
N SER A 202 8.94 11.51 2.18
CA SER A 202 7.68 12.26 2.04
C SER A 202 6.63 11.79 3.05
N ASN A 203 6.50 10.48 3.22
CA ASN A 203 5.55 9.89 4.17
C ASN A 203 5.92 10.20 5.62
N LEU A 204 7.21 10.12 5.97
CA LEU A 204 7.72 10.54 7.28
C LEU A 204 7.41 12.01 7.57
N ILE A 205 7.67 12.90 6.61
CA ILE A 205 7.39 14.33 6.75
C ILE A 205 5.90 14.63 6.81
N THR A 206 5.08 13.90 6.05
CA THR A 206 3.62 14.04 6.10
C THR A 206 3.09 13.65 7.46
N SER A 207 3.57 12.54 8.04
CA SER A 207 3.22 12.14 9.40
C SER A 207 3.69 13.19 10.41
N LEU A 208 4.94 13.67 10.30
CA LEU A 208 5.48 14.65 11.22
C LEU A 208 4.72 15.98 11.17
N ARG A 209 4.24 16.40 9.99
CA ARG A 209 3.44 17.62 9.84
C ARG A 209 2.09 17.54 10.56
N LEU A 210 1.50 16.35 10.69
CA LEU A 210 0.24 16.15 11.42
C LEU A 210 0.41 16.39 12.93
N ASP A 211 1.51 15.91 13.50
CA ASP A 211 1.74 15.96 14.95
C ASP A 211 2.58 17.17 15.39
N TYR A 212 3.52 17.62 14.56
CA TYR A 212 4.51 18.67 14.83
C TYR A 212 4.65 19.64 13.64
N PRO A 213 3.58 20.35 13.23
CA PRO A 213 3.61 21.21 12.05
C PRO A 213 4.71 22.27 12.09
N ALA A 214 4.96 22.86 13.27
CA ALA A 214 5.96 23.92 13.46
C ALA A 214 7.41 23.48 13.19
N VAL A 215 7.71 22.17 13.20
CA VAL A 215 9.05 21.64 12.86
C VAL A 215 9.25 21.58 11.34
N VAL A 216 8.15 21.43 10.59
CA VAL A 216 8.21 21.18 9.14
C VAL A 216 7.87 22.45 8.34
N GLU A 217 6.85 23.18 8.77
CA GLU A 217 6.33 24.36 8.07
C GLU A 217 7.36 25.50 8.08
N GLY A 218 7.67 26.04 6.90
CA GLY A 218 8.70 27.06 6.74
C GLY A 218 10.13 26.50 6.67
N VAL A 219 10.31 25.19 6.86
CA VAL A 219 11.58 24.50 6.67
C VAL A 219 11.57 23.68 5.38
N ILE A 220 10.54 22.85 5.18
CA ILE A 220 10.41 21.96 4.01
C ILE A 220 9.10 22.26 3.26
N PRO A 221 9.14 22.76 2.00
CA PRO A 221 10.31 22.91 1.13
C PRO A 221 11.02 24.28 1.17
N GLU A 222 10.61 25.20 2.05
CA GLU A 222 10.97 26.63 1.95
C GLU A 222 12.46 26.92 2.16
N LYS A 223 13.10 26.28 3.15
CA LYS A 223 14.54 26.41 3.44
C LYS A 223 15.35 25.28 2.79
N ILE A 224 14.83 24.06 2.86
CA ILE A 224 15.45 22.89 2.23
C ILE A 224 14.44 22.10 1.41
N SER A 225 14.89 21.59 0.26
CA SER A 225 14.06 20.71 -0.55
C SER A 225 13.90 19.33 0.12
N LEU A 226 12.82 18.63 -0.20
CA LEU A 226 12.65 17.22 0.20
C LEU A 226 13.81 16.34 -0.30
N LEU A 227 14.40 16.64 -1.46
CA LEU A 227 15.55 15.92 -1.99
C LEU A 227 16.79 16.12 -1.10
N THR A 228 17.03 17.34 -0.63
CA THR A 228 18.12 17.66 0.28
C THR A 228 17.98 16.88 1.59
N LEU A 229 16.77 16.81 2.14
CA LEU A 229 16.52 16.00 3.33
C LEU A 229 16.82 14.52 3.07
N VAL A 230 16.36 13.96 1.94
CA VAL A 230 16.65 12.57 1.55
C VAL A 230 18.16 12.32 1.51
N GLN A 231 18.94 13.24 0.95
CA GLN A 231 20.40 13.12 0.86
C GLN A 231 21.06 13.13 2.25
N ILE A 232 20.65 14.03 3.14
CA ILE A 232 21.15 14.10 4.52
C ILE A 232 20.80 12.83 5.29
N LEU A 233 19.54 12.39 5.26
CA LEU A 233 19.10 11.17 5.93
C LEU A 233 19.83 9.94 5.37
N SER A 234 20.01 9.86 4.05
CA SER A 234 20.77 8.80 3.40
C SER A 234 22.22 8.74 3.88
N LYS A 235 22.86 9.88 4.13
CA LYS A 235 24.22 9.94 4.63
C LYS A 235 24.31 9.52 6.10
N LEU A 236 23.37 9.96 6.93
CA LEU A 236 23.29 9.56 8.33
C LEU A 236 23.16 8.04 8.48
N VAL A 237 22.27 7.40 7.72
CA VAL A 237 22.08 5.94 7.78
C VAL A 237 23.25 5.18 7.16
N GLU A 238 23.93 5.75 6.16
CA GLU A 238 25.20 5.21 5.63
C GLU A 238 26.26 5.15 6.74
N ASN A 239 26.34 6.20 7.56
CA ASN A 239 27.24 6.30 8.70
C ASN A 239 26.74 5.60 9.97
N ARG A 240 25.65 4.81 9.88
CA ARG A 240 25.02 4.06 10.99
C ARG A 240 24.45 4.94 12.10
N THR A 241 24.12 6.19 11.79
CA THR A 241 23.40 7.09 12.68
C THR A 241 21.90 6.87 12.56
N SER A 242 21.23 6.69 13.71
CA SER A 242 19.78 6.53 13.78
C SER A 242 19.08 7.82 13.32
N ILE A 243 18.08 7.68 12.46
CA ILE A 243 17.25 8.81 11.97
C ILE A 243 15.92 8.92 12.74
N ARG A 244 15.77 8.17 13.83
CA ARG A 244 14.56 8.14 14.66
C ARG A 244 14.21 9.51 15.23
N ASN A 245 15.22 10.31 15.60
CA ASN A 245 15.02 11.67 16.12
C ASN A 245 14.90 12.71 14.98
N LEU A 246 13.93 12.49 14.09
CA LEU A 246 13.74 13.32 12.89
C LEU A 246 13.45 14.79 13.24
N ILE A 247 12.76 15.06 14.35
CA ILE A 247 12.52 16.42 14.85
C ILE A 247 13.85 17.15 15.05
N LYS A 248 14.77 16.54 15.81
CA LYS A 248 16.02 17.20 16.14
C LYS A 248 16.94 17.32 14.93
N ILE A 249 16.91 16.34 14.04
CA ILE A 249 17.59 16.41 12.74
C ILE A 249 17.12 17.65 11.97
N ILE A 250 15.80 17.86 11.83
CA ILE A 250 15.26 19.01 11.09
C ILE A 250 15.62 20.35 11.76
N GLU A 251 15.52 20.46 13.08
CA GLU A 251 15.93 21.67 13.81
C GLU A 251 17.41 22.02 13.60
N ILE A 252 18.29 21.02 13.62
CA ILE A 252 19.72 21.23 13.37
C ILE A 252 19.94 21.69 11.93
N ILE A 253 19.28 21.04 10.96
CA ILE A 253 19.37 21.46 9.55
C ILE A 253 18.90 22.91 9.41
N GLU A 254 17.77 23.29 10.01
CA GLU A 254 17.25 24.65 9.93
C GLU A 254 18.23 25.68 10.51
N ASN A 255 18.91 25.37 11.61
CA ASN A 255 19.86 26.27 12.25
C ASN A 255 21.19 26.41 11.47
N GLU A 256 21.58 25.38 10.71
CA GLU A 256 22.87 25.35 10.01
C GLU A 256 22.78 25.71 8.52
N ILE A 257 21.62 25.54 7.88
CA ILE A 257 21.48 25.74 6.42
C ILE A 257 21.75 27.19 5.97
N ASP A 258 21.48 28.17 6.84
CA ASP A 258 21.79 29.58 6.57
C ASP A 258 23.28 29.92 6.81
N LYS A 259 24.02 29.06 7.52
CA LYS A 259 25.43 29.27 7.89
C LYS A 259 26.39 28.60 6.91
N THR A 260 26.00 27.46 6.34
CA THR A 260 26.82 26.71 5.41
C THR A 260 25.97 26.02 4.34
N SER A 261 26.50 25.99 3.11
CA SER A 261 25.94 25.16 2.03
C SER A 261 26.61 23.78 1.94
N ASP A 262 27.56 23.49 2.84
CA ASP A 262 28.23 22.19 2.94
C ASP A 262 27.37 21.19 3.72
N TYR A 263 26.74 20.26 2.98
CA TYR A 263 25.89 19.24 3.56
C TYR A 263 26.66 18.22 4.41
N ASP A 264 27.93 17.93 4.09
CA ASP A 264 28.73 16.99 4.87
C ASP A 264 29.08 17.57 6.25
N ALA A 265 29.25 18.89 6.34
CA ALA A 265 29.40 19.58 7.61
C ALA A 265 28.12 19.49 8.45
N ILE A 266 26.94 19.70 7.85
CA ILE A 266 25.65 19.58 8.55
C ILE A 266 25.45 18.14 9.05
N VAL A 267 25.74 17.14 8.22
CA VAL A 267 25.70 15.72 8.64
C VAL A 267 26.60 15.48 9.84
N SER A 268 27.85 15.96 9.81
CA SER A 268 28.80 15.79 10.91
C SER A 268 28.28 16.39 12.22
N ILE A 269 27.66 17.58 12.17
CA ILE A 269 27.05 18.24 13.33
C ILE A 269 25.89 17.41 13.90
N ILE A 270 25.04 16.86 13.02
CA ILE A 270 23.93 16.00 13.43
C ILE A 270 24.46 14.73 14.11
N GLU A 271 25.48 14.10 13.54
CA GLU A 271 26.09 12.89 14.10
C GLU A 271 26.67 13.13 15.48
N ASP A 272 27.43 14.20 15.65
CA ASP A 272 28.03 14.53 16.95
C ASP A 272 26.98 14.89 18.00
N TYR A 273 25.81 15.40 17.58
CA TYR A 273 24.69 15.65 18.49
C TYR A 273 23.94 14.37 18.90
N LEU A 274 23.86 13.36 18.01
CA LEU A 274 23.06 12.16 18.22
C LEU A 274 23.84 10.94 18.76
N LYS A 275 25.18 11.02 18.84
CA LYS A 275 26.04 10.05 19.54
C LYS A 275 25.81 10.05 21.04
#